data_AF-A0A9D2LTB1-F1
#
_entry.id   AF-A0A9D2LTB1-F1
#
_cell.length_a   1.000
_cell.length_b   1.000
_cell.length_c   1.000
_cell.angle_alpha   90.00
_cell.angle_beta   90.00
_cell.angle_gamma   90.00
#
_symmetry.space_group_name_H-M   'P 1'
#
loop_
_entity.id
_entity.type
_entity.pdbx_description
1 polymer ?
#
loop_
_entity_poly.entity_id
_entity_poly.type
_entity_poly.pdbx_seq_one_letter_code
_entity_poly.pdbx_strand_id
1 'polypeptide(L)'
;MDHDKKLKKVKLFLCCGAAAVCLTVPSEVWAAQDSLLSVTEESQILPIPDGSGKYMLKSDGFYCLNPDGTKENTPAVHYFDHFVIDGTVFDGYYYHNGEGEFTAGSPHVEELRQLSVPSSEQEEEVSWAAVFDGYYMVGNLGKLTAAPQIRYMDHLVMNGVTFDGYYFFDETGRLVTDPGIHYISMNSNGRSFEGNYYFGGTNGALTQEPDTTPEGFAVSADGKVQNLEDLNINTLKPQLETMLSGYQGDWSVYVKDLVTGEELTLNDTPMYSASLIKPFILAQTYANMDAVLASQGRLLNMPADNVAVSAKVQDLMWNMITVSDNESANELVRLQTDSHDFLKGAEAVNAFLKSEGYEETSVQHTLHPSSSASQGLGGSNTTTVRECGKLLESIYNGECVSPEASEAMLNMLLNQQNTWKIPDGLQSGIQVANKTGETDVCQHDIAIVYGEKTTYILCVMSQDCPDENTAIENIRDISRVTYSYLNYQA
;
A
#
# COMPACT_ATOMS: atom_id res chain seq x y z
N MET A 1 45.20 -28.39 -18.06
CA MET A 1 44.98 -28.89 -16.70
C MET A 1 43.57 -28.50 -16.33
N ASP A 2 42.55 -29.19 -16.84
CA ASP A 2 42.21 -30.61 -16.62
C ASP A 2 41.82 -30.88 -15.17
N HIS A 3 40.54 -30.67 -14.85
CA HIS A 3 39.59 -31.77 -14.59
C HIS A 3 38.17 -31.17 -14.61
N ASP A 4 37.30 -31.49 -15.57
CA ASP A 4 36.45 -32.69 -15.65
C ASP A 4 35.52 -32.86 -14.42
N LYS A 5 34.22 -33.14 -14.51
CA LYS A 5 33.25 -33.25 -15.62
C LYS A 5 31.92 -33.73 -15.00
N LYS A 6 30.81 -33.43 -15.70
CA LYS A 6 29.50 -34.14 -15.76
C LYS A 6 28.37 -33.60 -14.87
N LEU A 7 27.12 -33.48 -15.34
CA LEU A 7 26.46 -34.16 -16.47
C LEU A 7 25.30 -33.32 -17.11
N LYS A 8 25.31 -33.33 -18.44
CA LYS A 8 24.30 -33.01 -19.49
C LYS A 8 22.80 -33.12 -19.12
N LYS A 9 21.97 -32.11 -19.42
CA LYS A 9 21.18 -31.84 -20.67
C LYS A 9 20.10 -32.87 -21.03
N VAL A 10 18.83 -32.43 -21.04
CA VAL A 10 17.84 -32.78 -22.10
C VAL A 10 17.00 -31.53 -22.44
N LYS A 11 16.94 -31.20 -23.73
CA LYS A 11 16.08 -30.18 -24.35
C LYS A 11 14.71 -30.77 -24.67
N LEU A 12 13.65 -30.01 -24.45
CA LEU A 12 12.29 -30.27 -24.94
C LEU A 12 12.14 -29.65 -26.34
N PHE A 13 11.59 -30.40 -27.30
CA PHE A 13 11.20 -29.92 -28.62
C PHE A 13 9.71 -30.24 -28.85
N LEU A 14 9.01 -29.25 -29.39
CA LEU A 14 7.62 -29.22 -29.89
C LEU A 14 7.22 -30.42 -30.77
N CYS A 15 5.90 -30.72 -30.82
CA CYS A 15 5.14 -30.80 -32.08
C CYS A 15 3.60 -30.78 -31.90
N CYS A 16 2.95 -29.96 -32.75
CA CYS A 16 1.64 -30.02 -33.42
C CYS A 16 0.55 -30.97 -32.89
N GLY A 17 -0.71 -30.57 -32.69
CA GLY A 17 -1.53 -29.71 -33.57
C GLY A 17 -2.24 -30.54 -34.63
N ALA A 18 -3.34 -31.22 -34.27
CA ALA A 18 -4.23 -31.91 -35.21
C ALA A 18 -5.69 -31.69 -34.82
N ALA A 19 -6.42 -30.96 -35.66
CA ALA A 19 -7.85 -30.82 -35.62
C ALA A 19 -8.51 -32.00 -36.36
N ALA A 20 -9.55 -32.59 -35.77
CA ALA A 20 -10.48 -33.47 -36.46
C ALA A 20 -11.90 -33.05 -36.10
N VAL A 21 -12.61 -32.54 -37.11
CA VAL A 21 -14.06 -32.29 -37.11
C VAL A 21 -14.75 -33.61 -37.46
N CYS A 22 -15.74 -34.06 -36.68
CA CYS A 22 -17.09 -34.36 -37.18
C CYS A 22 -18.02 -35.06 -36.17
N LEU A 23 -19.26 -34.53 -36.17
CA LEU A 23 -20.57 -35.18 -35.99
C LEU A 23 -21.12 -35.36 -34.56
N THR A 24 -22.13 -34.55 -34.29
CA THR A 24 -23.10 -34.64 -33.22
C THR A 24 -24.13 -35.74 -33.48
N VAL A 25 -24.43 -36.53 -32.45
CA VAL A 25 -25.70 -37.25 -32.28
C VAL A 25 -26.04 -37.22 -30.79
N PRO A 26 -27.30 -36.98 -30.39
CA PRO A 26 -27.66 -36.80 -28.98
C PRO A 26 -27.82 -38.16 -28.32
N SER A 27 -27.20 -38.34 -27.15
CA SER A 27 -27.49 -39.47 -26.28
C SER A 27 -27.66 -38.97 -24.85
N GLU A 28 -28.83 -39.30 -24.31
CA GLU A 28 -29.31 -39.02 -22.96
C GLU A 28 -28.25 -39.36 -21.90
N VAL A 29 -27.95 -38.40 -21.02
CA VAL A 29 -27.14 -38.64 -19.83
C VAL A 29 -28.02 -39.38 -18.82
N TRP A 30 -27.86 -40.70 -18.77
CA TRP A 30 -28.28 -41.49 -17.62
C TRP A 30 -27.24 -41.29 -16.52
N ALA A 31 -27.72 -40.95 -15.32
CA ALA A 31 -26.93 -40.93 -14.11
C ALA A 31 -26.33 -42.33 -13.88
N ALA A 32 -25.02 -42.45 -14.04
CA ALA A 32 -24.27 -43.60 -13.57
C ALA A 32 -24.10 -43.45 -12.06
N GLN A 33 -24.99 -44.12 -11.32
CA GLN A 33 -24.84 -44.42 -9.92
C GLN A 33 -23.75 -45.50 -9.80
N ASP A 34 -22.48 -45.10 -9.93
CA ASP A 34 -21.36 -46.01 -9.73
C ASP A 34 -21.08 -46.18 -8.23
N SER A 35 -21.76 -47.18 -7.68
CA SER A 35 -21.44 -47.83 -6.41
C SER A 35 -20.04 -48.45 -6.49
N LEU A 36 -19.03 -47.73 -6.02
CA LEU A 36 -17.71 -48.29 -5.69
C LEU A 36 -17.71 -48.78 -4.23
N LEU A 37 -18.32 -49.94 -4.00
CA LEU A 37 -18.03 -50.76 -2.82
C LEU A 37 -16.88 -51.71 -3.18
N SER A 38 -15.64 -51.26 -3.04
CA SER A 38 -14.50 -52.19 -2.95
C SER A 38 -14.34 -52.63 -1.51
N VAL A 39 -14.83 -53.82 -1.20
CA VAL A 39 -14.61 -54.48 0.08
C VAL A 39 -13.28 -55.22 0.03
N THR A 40 -12.27 -54.66 0.67
CA THR A 40 -11.18 -55.41 1.29
C THR A 40 -11.25 -55.15 2.79
N GLU A 41 -11.75 -56.12 3.56
CA GLU A 41 -11.95 -56.08 5.02
C GLU A 41 -10.64 -56.15 5.84
N GLU A 42 -9.51 -55.65 5.33
CA GLU A 42 -8.26 -55.60 6.10
C GLU A 42 -7.95 -54.16 6.50
N SER A 43 -8.01 -53.89 7.80
CA SER A 43 -7.57 -52.62 8.37
C SER A 43 -6.10 -52.37 8.05
N GLN A 44 -5.77 -51.22 7.47
CA GLN A 44 -4.38 -50.81 7.22
C GLN A 44 -3.94 -49.78 8.28
N ILE A 45 -2.73 -49.93 8.81
CA ILE A 45 -2.10 -48.93 9.68
C ILE A 45 -0.75 -48.58 9.09
N LEU A 46 -0.53 -47.29 8.81
CA LEU A 46 0.71 -46.76 8.26
C LEU A 46 1.18 -45.54 9.06
N PRO A 47 2.49 -45.34 9.27
CA PRO A 47 3.01 -44.14 9.95
C PRO A 47 2.74 -42.88 9.11
N ILE A 48 2.38 -41.78 9.77
CA ILE A 48 2.23 -40.47 9.13
C ILE A 48 3.63 -39.85 8.95
N PRO A 49 4.04 -39.49 7.72
CA PRO A 49 5.41 -39.09 7.41
C PRO A 49 5.69 -37.58 7.67
N ASP A 50 5.13 -37.00 8.73
CA ASP A 50 5.23 -35.56 9.05
C ASP A 50 6.08 -35.26 10.30
N GLY A 51 6.71 -36.29 10.88
CA GLY A 51 7.52 -36.15 12.10
C GLY A 51 6.72 -36.15 13.41
N SER A 52 5.39 -36.18 13.37
CA SER A 52 4.53 -36.22 14.57
C SER A 52 4.62 -37.53 15.36
N GLY A 53 5.14 -38.60 14.74
CA GLY A 53 5.17 -39.95 15.31
C GLY A 53 3.81 -40.63 15.37
N LYS A 54 2.80 -40.09 14.69
CA LYS A 54 1.43 -40.63 14.62
C LYS A 54 1.27 -41.64 13.49
N TYR A 55 0.14 -42.35 13.50
CA TYR A 55 -0.20 -43.37 12.50
C TYR A 55 -1.59 -43.11 11.92
N MET A 56 -1.77 -43.37 10.63
CA MET A 56 -3.06 -43.39 9.97
C MET A 56 -3.61 -44.81 10.00
N LEU A 57 -4.80 -44.98 10.59
CA LEU A 57 -5.62 -46.18 10.51
C LEU A 57 -6.68 -45.99 9.42
N LYS A 58 -6.73 -46.92 8.48
CA LYS A 58 -7.86 -47.09 7.57
C LYS A 58 -8.69 -48.31 8.00
N SER A 59 -9.93 -48.05 8.42
CA SER A 59 -10.96 -49.03 8.77
C SER A 59 -12.27 -48.70 8.01
N ASP A 60 -13.39 -48.57 8.73
CA ASP A 60 -14.62 -47.89 8.28
C ASP A 60 -14.42 -46.41 7.92
N GLY A 61 -13.39 -45.77 8.48
CA GLY A 61 -12.97 -44.40 8.18
C GLY A 61 -11.44 -44.26 8.16
N PHE A 62 -10.97 -43.01 8.26
CA PHE A 62 -9.55 -42.68 8.43
C PHE A 62 -9.35 -42.05 9.80
N TYR A 63 -8.45 -42.61 10.62
CA TYR A 63 -8.22 -42.17 11.99
C TYR A 63 -6.74 -41.97 12.29
N CYS A 64 -6.41 -40.90 13.00
CA CYS A 64 -5.10 -40.66 13.58
C CYS A 64 -4.95 -41.47 14.87
N LEU A 65 -3.84 -42.20 15.00
CA LEU A 65 -3.50 -43.01 16.17
C LEU A 65 -2.21 -42.51 16.84
N ASN A 66 -2.19 -42.66 18.16
CA ASN A 66 -1.00 -42.57 18.99
C ASN A 66 -0.07 -43.78 18.78
N PRO A 67 1.23 -43.67 19.18
CA PRO A 67 2.17 -44.79 19.11
C PRO A 67 1.74 -46.06 19.88
N ASP A 68 0.86 -45.92 20.88
CA ASP A 68 0.30 -47.03 21.66
C ASP A 68 -0.93 -47.68 20.99
N GLY A 69 -1.32 -47.22 19.81
CA GLY A 69 -2.46 -47.71 19.04
C GLY A 69 -3.82 -47.14 19.46
N THR A 70 -3.87 -46.26 20.46
CA THR A 70 -5.11 -45.54 20.82
C THR A 70 -5.41 -44.44 19.79
N LYS A 71 -6.69 -44.10 19.60
CA LYS A 71 -7.06 -42.94 18.77
C LYS A 71 -6.53 -41.66 19.38
N GLU A 72 -5.99 -40.77 18.55
CA GLU A 72 -5.69 -39.40 18.97
C GLU A 72 -7.00 -38.70 19.38
N ASN A 73 -6.97 -37.96 20.48
CA ASN A 73 -8.15 -37.31 21.06
C ASN A 73 -8.02 -35.78 21.15
N THR A 74 -6.99 -35.23 20.51
CA THR A 74 -6.80 -33.79 20.33
C THR A 74 -6.84 -33.46 18.84
N PRO A 75 -7.60 -32.44 18.40
CA PRO A 75 -7.59 -32.05 17.00
C PRO A 75 -6.18 -31.66 16.57
N ALA A 76 -5.77 -32.07 15.37
CA ALA A 76 -4.47 -31.74 14.83
C ALA A 76 -4.52 -31.58 13.31
N VAL A 77 -3.48 -30.95 12.78
CA VAL A 77 -3.23 -30.84 11.34
C VAL A 77 -1.98 -31.66 11.02
N HIS A 78 -2.05 -32.41 9.93
CA HIS A 78 -0.95 -33.20 9.41
C HIS A 78 -0.65 -32.80 7.97
N TYR A 79 0.62 -32.81 7.59
CA TYR A 79 1.04 -32.65 6.20
C TYR A 79 1.34 -34.02 5.59
N PHE A 80 0.78 -34.27 4.40
CA PHE A 80 1.04 -35.47 3.62
C PHE A 80 1.66 -35.08 2.28
N ASP A 81 2.76 -35.73 1.91
CA ASP A 81 3.34 -35.66 0.56
C ASP A 81 3.02 -36.98 -0.15
N HIS A 82 2.02 -36.95 -1.03
CA HIS A 82 1.58 -38.11 -1.83
C HIS A 82 1.44 -39.42 -1.01
N PHE A 83 0.87 -39.34 0.18
CA PHE A 83 0.68 -40.48 1.06
C PHE A 83 -0.48 -41.35 0.56
N VAL A 84 -0.23 -42.64 0.34
CA VAL A 84 -1.23 -43.57 -0.19
C VAL A 84 -1.58 -44.64 0.84
N ILE A 85 -2.86 -44.76 1.17
CA ILE A 85 -3.41 -45.79 2.04
C ILE A 85 -4.73 -46.29 1.46
N ASP A 86 -4.86 -47.61 1.29
CA ASP A 86 -6.06 -48.23 0.71
C ASP A 86 -6.54 -47.57 -0.60
N GLY A 87 -5.60 -47.22 -1.48
CA GLY A 87 -5.86 -46.53 -2.75
C GLY A 87 -6.28 -45.05 -2.66
N THR A 88 -6.41 -44.50 -1.45
CA THR A 88 -6.70 -43.08 -1.22
C THR A 88 -5.40 -42.31 -1.10
N VAL A 89 -5.31 -41.16 -1.79
CA VAL A 89 -4.14 -40.28 -1.79
C VAL A 89 -4.40 -39.08 -0.89
N PHE A 90 -3.56 -38.91 0.12
CA PHE A 90 -3.47 -37.71 0.93
C PHE A 90 -2.30 -36.86 0.43
N ASP A 91 -2.58 -35.62 0.04
CA ASP A 91 -1.60 -34.69 -0.49
C ASP A 91 -1.95 -33.25 -0.08
N GLY A 92 -1.08 -32.65 0.74
CA GLY A 92 -1.27 -31.36 1.40
C GLY A 92 -1.60 -31.46 2.90
N TYR A 93 -2.15 -30.38 3.46
CA TYR A 93 -2.57 -30.33 4.87
C TYR A 93 -3.96 -30.92 5.09
N TYR A 94 -4.11 -31.70 6.15
CA TYR A 94 -5.36 -32.34 6.55
C TYR A 94 -5.59 -32.21 8.05
N TYR A 95 -6.81 -31.84 8.41
CA TYR A 95 -7.32 -31.75 9.76
C TYR A 95 -8.03 -33.03 10.17
N HIS A 96 -7.86 -33.46 11.42
CA HIS A 96 -8.77 -34.41 12.05
C HIS A 96 -9.38 -33.80 13.31
N ASN A 97 -10.59 -34.25 13.64
CA ASN A 97 -11.33 -33.75 14.80
C ASN A 97 -10.77 -34.29 16.13
N GLY A 98 -11.43 -33.94 17.25
CA GLY A 98 -11.08 -34.40 18.60
C GLY A 98 -11.32 -35.90 18.87
N GLU A 99 -11.79 -36.66 17.90
CA GLU A 99 -11.90 -38.13 17.95
C GLU A 99 -10.84 -38.82 17.08
N GLY A 100 -9.90 -38.03 16.55
CA GLY A 100 -8.84 -38.50 15.65
C GLY A 100 -9.34 -38.74 14.22
N GLU A 101 -10.58 -38.39 13.90
CA GLU A 101 -11.20 -38.76 12.62
C GLU A 101 -10.94 -37.70 11.53
N PHE A 102 -10.45 -38.18 10.39
CA PHE A 102 -10.40 -37.43 9.14
C PHE A 102 -11.76 -37.53 8.46
N THR A 103 -12.68 -36.64 8.87
CA THR A 103 -14.10 -36.73 8.55
C THR A 103 -14.36 -36.71 7.04
N ALA A 104 -14.99 -37.76 6.53
CA ALA A 104 -15.55 -37.75 5.18
C ALA A 104 -16.86 -36.94 5.17
N GLY A 105 -17.02 -36.02 4.22
CA GLY A 105 -18.20 -35.18 4.19
C GLY A 105 -18.15 -34.01 3.22
N SER A 106 -19.24 -33.24 3.25
CA SER A 106 -19.34 -31.97 2.52
C SER A 106 -18.38 -30.93 3.09
N PRO A 107 -17.85 -30.03 2.26
CA PRO A 107 -17.04 -28.92 2.74
C PRO A 107 -17.76 -28.08 3.79
N HIS A 108 -17.06 -27.71 4.84
CA HIS A 108 -17.56 -26.89 5.95
C HIS A 108 -16.46 -25.96 6.47
N VAL A 109 -16.82 -24.97 7.26
CA VAL A 109 -15.86 -24.09 7.91
C VAL A 109 -15.55 -24.63 9.30
N GLU A 110 -14.28 -24.75 9.66
CA GLU A 110 -13.82 -25.06 11.01
C GLU A 110 -12.96 -23.94 11.56
N GLU A 111 -13.04 -23.72 12.87
CA GLU A 111 -12.10 -22.85 13.55
C GLU A 111 -10.93 -23.67 14.07
N LEU A 112 -9.74 -23.35 13.58
CA LEU A 112 -8.49 -23.93 14.04
C LEU A 112 -7.82 -22.93 14.99
N ARG A 113 -7.31 -23.41 16.12
CA ARG A 113 -6.69 -22.58 17.15
C ARG A 113 -5.28 -23.05 17.44
N GLN A 114 -4.30 -22.36 16.88
CA GLN A 114 -2.87 -22.57 17.15
C GLN A 114 -2.40 -24.02 16.90
N LEU A 115 -2.95 -24.68 15.86
CA LEU A 115 -2.53 -26.03 15.49
C LEU A 115 -1.25 -25.94 14.67
N SER A 116 -0.18 -26.59 15.11
CA SER A 116 1.14 -26.47 14.50
C SER A 116 1.58 -27.79 13.85
N VAL A 117 2.16 -27.71 12.66
CA VAL A 117 2.71 -28.87 11.95
C VAL A 117 4.24 -28.85 12.10
N PRO A 118 4.87 -29.93 12.62
CA PRO A 118 6.32 -30.01 12.71
C PRO A 118 6.98 -29.90 11.32
N SER A 119 8.15 -29.26 11.22
CA SER A 119 9.00 -29.42 10.04
C SER A 119 9.66 -30.80 10.09
N SER A 120 9.74 -31.46 8.93
CA SER A 120 10.31 -32.81 8.80
C SER A 120 11.85 -32.83 8.84
N GLU A 121 12.52 -31.70 9.12
CA GLU A 121 13.97 -31.63 9.18
C GLU A 121 14.49 -32.11 10.54
N GLN A 122 15.30 -33.17 10.50
CA GLN A 122 16.06 -33.69 11.63
C GLN A 122 17.19 -32.70 12.02
N GLU A 123 16.87 -31.61 12.70
CA GLU A 123 17.86 -30.83 13.46
C GLU A 123 17.34 -30.54 14.87
N GLU A 124 18.26 -30.40 15.83
CA GLU A 124 18.03 -30.41 17.29
C GLU A 124 17.21 -29.21 17.84
N GLU A 125 16.55 -28.43 16.98
CA GLU A 125 15.58 -27.39 17.33
C GLU A 125 14.26 -27.62 16.57
N VAL A 126 13.13 -27.64 17.28
CA VAL A 126 11.79 -27.80 16.68
C VAL A 126 11.47 -26.56 15.82
N SER A 127 11.67 -26.67 14.51
CA SER A 127 11.18 -25.73 13.50
C SER A 127 9.74 -26.13 13.12
N TRP A 128 8.82 -25.15 13.03
CA TRP A 128 7.42 -25.36 12.63
C TRP A 128 7.24 -25.09 11.14
N ALA A 129 6.64 -26.03 10.41
CA ALA A 129 6.37 -25.87 8.98
C ALA A 129 5.19 -24.91 8.71
N ALA A 130 4.18 -24.91 9.59
CA ALA A 130 3.01 -24.03 9.51
C ALA A 130 2.27 -23.95 10.85
N VAL A 131 1.59 -22.83 11.10
CA VAL A 131 0.66 -22.62 12.23
C VAL A 131 -0.71 -22.25 11.67
N PHE A 132 -1.74 -22.98 12.10
CA PHE A 132 -3.12 -22.82 11.68
C PHE A 132 -3.93 -22.13 12.79
N ASP A 133 -4.28 -20.88 12.56
CA ASP A 133 -5.11 -20.07 13.47
C ASP A 133 -6.15 -19.23 12.69
N GLY A 134 -7.43 -19.41 13.00
CA GLY A 134 -8.56 -18.76 12.34
C GLY A 134 -9.57 -19.75 11.75
N TYR A 135 -10.38 -19.28 10.80
CA TYR A 135 -11.42 -20.08 10.15
C TYR A 135 -10.91 -20.67 8.84
N TYR A 136 -11.07 -21.98 8.64
CA TYR A 136 -10.57 -22.69 7.48
C TYR A 136 -11.69 -23.46 6.78
N MET A 137 -11.61 -23.50 5.45
CA MET A 137 -12.46 -24.38 4.64
C MET A 137 -11.91 -25.81 4.72
N VAL A 138 -12.65 -26.67 5.40
CA VAL A 138 -12.33 -28.09 5.55
C VAL A 138 -13.09 -28.88 4.49
N GLY A 139 -12.35 -29.48 3.56
CA GLY A 139 -12.89 -30.35 2.52
C GLY A 139 -13.12 -31.79 2.99
N ASN A 140 -13.42 -32.65 2.02
CA ASN A 140 -13.59 -34.07 2.27
C ASN A 140 -12.31 -34.69 2.89
N LEU A 141 -12.48 -35.59 3.85
CA LEU A 141 -11.41 -36.22 4.65
C LEU A 141 -10.60 -35.22 5.48
N GLY A 142 -11.11 -34.02 5.73
CA GLY A 142 -10.40 -33.01 6.51
C GLY A 142 -9.38 -32.20 5.72
N LYS A 143 -9.33 -32.29 4.39
CA LYS A 143 -8.34 -31.57 3.58
C LYS A 143 -8.48 -30.04 3.78
N LEU A 144 -7.40 -29.38 4.21
CA LEU A 144 -7.34 -27.93 4.44
C LEU A 144 -6.80 -27.15 3.24
N THR A 145 -6.08 -27.81 2.35
CA THR A 145 -5.49 -27.13 1.19
C THR A 145 -6.52 -26.98 0.07
N ALA A 146 -6.88 -25.73 -0.20
CA ALA A 146 -7.78 -25.31 -1.25
C ALA A 146 -7.15 -24.17 -2.06
N ALA A 147 -7.20 -24.25 -3.40
CA ALA A 147 -6.97 -23.07 -4.24
C ALA A 147 -7.93 -21.95 -3.82
N PRO A 148 -7.64 -20.65 -4.02
CA PRO A 148 -8.50 -19.54 -3.59
C PRO A 148 -9.97 -19.76 -3.92
N GLN A 149 -10.87 -19.55 -2.95
CA GLN A 149 -12.29 -19.86 -3.09
C GLN A 149 -13.18 -18.75 -2.59
N ILE A 150 -14.35 -18.62 -3.21
CA ILE A 150 -15.48 -17.89 -2.63
C ILE A 150 -16.57 -18.87 -2.18
N ARG A 151 -17.12 -18.65 -0.99
CA ARG A 151 -18.18 -19.48 -0.40
C ARG A 151 -19.29 -18.61 0.14
N TYR A 152 -20.52 -19.00 -0.17
CA TYR A 152 -21.70 -18.45 0.49
C TYR A 152 -21.93 -19.17 1.81
N MET A 153 -22.11 -18.41 2.88
CA MET A 153 -22.49 -18.90 4.20
C MET A 153 -23.87 -18.35 4.54
N ASP A 154 -24.78 -19.21 4.98
CA ASP A 154 -26.16 -18.85 5.36
C ASP A 154 -26.28 -18.87 6.88
N HIS A 155 -26.27 -17.69 7.50
CA HIS A 155 -26.41 -17.53 8.96
C HIS A 155 -25.51 -18.46 9.81
N LEU A 156 -24.27 -18.71 9.36
CA LEU A 156 -23.33 -19.58 10.07
C LEU A 156 -22.83 -18.86 11.33
N VAL A 157 -23.03 -19.45 12.51
CA VAL A 157 -22.57 -18.86 13.78
C VAL A 157 -21.39 -19.65 14.33
N MET A 158 -20.24 -18.99 14.50
CA MET A 158 -19.03 -19.56 15.11
C MET A 158 -18.43 -18.59 16.11
N ASN A 159 -18.31 -19.00 17.38
CA ASN A 159 -17.79 -18.19 18.49
C ASN A 159 -18.44 -16.82 18.67
N GLY A 160 -19.76 -16.73 18.41
CA GLY A 160 -20.50 -15.48 18.51
C GLY A 160 -20.34 -14.55 17.31
N VAL A 161 -19.58 -14.93 16.29
CA VAL A 161 -19.54 -14.27 14.98
C VAL A 161 -20.56 -14.95 14.06
N THR A 162 -21.37 -14.14 13.39
CA THR A 162 -22.30 -14.61 12.35
C THR A 162 -21.71 -14.31 10.98
N PHE A 163 -21.59 -15.34 10.16
CA PHE A 163 -21.21 -15.27 8.75
C PHE A 163 -22.46 -15.49 7.89
N ASP A 164 -22.89 -14.42 7.25
CA ASP A 164 -24.02 -14.42 6.32
C ASP A 164 -23.62 -13.65 5.05
N GLY A 165 -23.61 -14.33 3.91
CA GLY A 165 -23.13 -13.78 2.63
C GLY A 165 -21.95 -14.53 2.01
N TYR A 166 -21.27 -13.89 1.06
CA TYR A 166 -20.11 -14.46 0.37
C TYR A 166 -18.80 -14.07 1.05
N TYR A 167 -17.89 -15.01 1.20
CA TYR A 167 -16.60 -14.80 1.84
C TYR A 167 -15.46 -15.43 1.03
N PHE A 168 -14.29 -14.80 1.09
CA PHE A 168 -13.09 -15.24 0.40
C PHE A 168 -12.19 -16.10 1.31
N PHE A 169 -11.72 -17.21 0.76
CA PHE A 169 -10.71 -18.07 1.36
C PHE A 169 -9.46 -18.00 0.50
N ASP A 170 -8.30 -17.77 1.12
CA ASP A 170 -7.02 -17.69 0.44
C ASP A 170 -6.52 -19.06 -0.06
N GLU A 171 -5.31 -19.08 -0.63
CA GLU A 171 -4.65 -20.28 -1.14
C GLU A 171 -4.31 -21.34 -0.08
N THR A 172 -4.39 -20.98 1.20
CA THR A 172 -4.22 -21.90 2.33
C THR A 172 -5.55 -22.46 2.81
N GLY A 173 -6.66 -22.01 2.22
CA GLY A 173 -8.01 -22.34 2.66
C GLY A 173 -8.43 -21.55 3.91
N ARG A 174 -7.73 -20.48 4.28
CA ARG A 174 -8.08 -19.62 5.42
C ARG A 174 -9.05 -18.53 4.98
N LEU A 175 -10.09 -18.30 5.78
CA LEU A 175 -11.01 -17.17 5.61
C LEU A 175 -10.25 -15.85 5.79
N VAL A 176 -10.29 -14.98 4.79
CA VAL A 176 -9.74 -13.63 4.87
C VAL A 176 -10.81 -12.71 5.44
N THR A 177 -10.51 -12.11 6.59
CA THR A 177 -11.42 -11.17 7.28
C THR A 177 -10.99 -9.72 7.13
N ASP A 178 -9.76 -9.48 6.71
CA ASP A 178 -9.25 -8.14 6.46
C ASP A 178 -9.83 -7.62 5.12
N PRO A 179 -10.30 -6.37 5.07
CA PRO A 179 -10.80 -5.78 3.83
C PRO A 179 -9.77 -5.84 2.71
N GLY A 180 -10.19 -6.29 1.53
CA GLY A 180 -9.29 -6.44 0.40
C GLY A 180 -9.98 -6.69 -0.92
N ILE A 181 -9.22 -6.50 -2.00
CA ILE A 181 -9.63 -6.81 -3.37
C ILE A 181 -9.02 -8.16 -3.75
N HIS A 182 -9.84 -9.08 -4.23
CA HIS A 182 -9.39 -10.41 -4.63
C HIS A 182 -9.88 -10.77 -6.03
N TYR A 183 -8.97 -11.29 -6.85
CA TYR A 183 -9.32 -11.87 -8.15
C TYR A 183 -9.99 -13.22 -7.96
N ILE A 184 -11.14 -13.41 -8.59
CA ILE A 184 -11.94 -14.63 -8.49
C ILE A 184 -12.35 -15.06 -9.90
N SER A 185 -12.16 -16.35 -10.19
CA SER A 185 -12.65 -17.01 -11.40
C SER A 185 -13.26 -18.37 -11.03
N MET A 186 -14.52 -18.37 -10.63
CA MET A 186 -15.25 -19.58 -10.24
C MET A 186 -16.76 -19.37 -10.12
N ASN A 187 -17.50 -20.47 -9.92
CA ASN A 187 -18.92 -20.43 -9.56
C ASN A 187 -19.11 -20.76 -8.07
N SER A 188 -20.01 -20.05 -7.40
CA SER A 188 -20.37 -20.29 -6.00
C SER A 188 -21.84 -19.94 -5.76
N ASN A 189 -22.57 -20.83 -5.09
CA ASN A 189 -24.00 -20.69 -4.79
C ASN A 189 -24.87 -20.23 -5.98
N GLY A 190 -24.62 -20.80 -7.17
CA GLY A 190 -25.35 -20.47 -8.39
C GLY A 190 -24.96 -19.15 -9.06
N ARG A 191 -24.00 -18.41 -8.49
CA ARG A 191 -23.43 -17.18 -9.07
C ARG A 191 -22.08 -17.45 -9.70
N SER A 192 -21.81 -16.80 -10.84
CA SER A 192 -20.50 -16.81 -11.50
C SER A 192 -19.71 -15.57 -11.12
N PHE A 193 -18.43 -15.76 -10.79
CA PHE A 193 -17.48 -14.72 -10.43
C PHE A 193 -16.33 -14.75 -11.41
N GLU A 194 -16.03 -13.60 -12.01
CA GLU A 194 -14.90 -13.41 -12.93
C GLU A 194 -14.36 -11.99 -12.80
N GLY A 195 -13.16 -11.84 -12.23
CA GLY A 195 -12.46 -10.57 -12.05
C GLY A 195 -12.24 -10.21 -10.58
N ASN A 196 -12.00 -8.93 -10.32
CA ASN A 196 -11.68 -8.42 -8.99
C ASN A 196 -12.95 -8.06 -8.20
N TYR A 197 -13.03 -8.53 -6.95
CA TYR A 197 -14.15 -8.31 -6.05
C TYR A 197 -13.66 -7.77 -4.71
N TYR A 198 -14.44 -6.88 -4.10
CA TYR A 198 -14.11 -6.22 -2.85
C TYR A 198 -14.80 -6.88 -1.65
N PHE A 199 -14.00 -7.33 -0.69
CA PHE A 199 -14.43 -8.01 0.54
C PHE A 199 -14.26 -7.08 1.75
N GLY A 200 -14.81 -5.88 1.68
CA GLY A 200 -14.77 -4.89 2.76
C GLY A 200 -15.97 -4.90 3.70
N GLY A 201 -16.93 -5.79 3.47
CA GLY A 201 -18.10 -5.93 4.32
C GLY A 201 -17.75 -6.48 5.71
N THR A 202 -18.75 -6.51 6.59
CA THR A 202 -18.62 -7.00 7.97
C THR A 202 -17.92 -8.37 8.01
N ASN A 203 -16.84 -8.48 8.79
CA ASN A 203 -16.03 -9.69 8.94
C ASN A 203 -15.42 -10.25 7.62
N GLY A 204 -15.14 -9.39 6.63
CA GLY A 204 -14.59 -9.80 5.33
C GLY A 204 -15.64 -10.33 4.36
N ALA A 205 -16.92 -9.99 4.56
CA ALA A 205 -17.97 -10.32 3.61
C ALA A 205 -17.76 -9.54 2.30
N LEU A 206 -18.13 -10.16 1.18
CA LEU A 206 -18.24 -9.47 -0.11
C LEU A 206 -19.23 -8.30 0.03
N THR A 207 -18.83 -7.12 -0.41
CA THR A 207 -19.74 -5.97 -0.47
C THR A 207 -20.84 -6.23 -1.49
N GLN A 208 -22.11 -6.02 -1.14
CA GLN A 208 -23.27 -6.29 -2.01
C GLN A 208 -24.17 -5.06 -2.21
N GLU A 209 -23.57 -3.89 -2.16
CA GLU A 209 -24.18 -2.59 -2.46
C GLU A 209 -23.13 -1.68 -3.14
N PRO A 210 -23.53 -0.65 -3.88
CA PRO A 210 -22.57 0.28 -4.48
C PRO A 210 -21.71 0.92 -3.40
N ASP A 211 -20.40 0.86 -3.58
CA ASP A 211 -19.42 1.31 -2.58
C ASP A 211 -18.14 1.81 -3.26
N THR A 212 -17.17 2.29 -2.48
CA THR A 212 -15.84 2.67 -2.94
C THR A 212 -14.80 2.06 -2.01
N THR A 213 -13.79 1.40 -2.58
CA THR A 213 -12.71 0.83 -1.77
C THR A 213 -11.87 1.93 -1.11
N PRO A 214 -11.10 1.64 -0.04
CA PRO A 214 -10.18 2.62 0.56
C PRO A 214 -9.16 3.22 -0.41
N GLU A 215 -8.85 2.50 -1.50
CA GLU A 215 -8.00 2.91 -2.63
C GLU A 215 -8.73 3.83 -3.63
N GLY A 216 -10.02 4.08 -3.46
CA GLY A 216 -10.82 4.94 -4.33
C GLY A 216 -11.39 4.25 -5.55
N PHE A 217 -11.47 2.92 -5.57
CA PHE A 217 -12.04 2.17 -6.70
C PHE A 217 -13.54 1.96 -6.52
N ALA A 218 -14.30 2.20 -7.58
CA ALA A 218 -15.74 2.00 -7.56
C ALA A 218 -16.09 0.51 -7.47
N VAL A 219 -17.01 0.17 -6.57
CA VAL A 219 -17.53 -1.19 -6.37
C VAL A 219 -18.99 -1.21 -6.81
N SER A 220 -19.36 -2.14 -7.69
CA SER A 220 -20.75 -2.32 -8.11
C SER A 220 -21.59 -2.99 -7.02
N ALA A 221 -22.92 -2.94 -7.16
CA ALA A 221 -23.86 -3.57 -6.22
C ALA A 221 -23.69 -5.09 -6.03
N ASP A 222 -22.91 -5.74 -6.88
CA ASP A 222 -22.59 -7.15 -6.77
C ASP A 222 -21.17 -7.41 -6.18
N GLY A 223 -20.48 -6.34 -5.77
CA GLY A 223 -19.16 -6.39 -5.13
C GLY A 223 -17.98 -6.35 -6.09
N LYS A 224 -18.22 -6.23 -7.40
CA LYS A 224 -17.15 -6.23 -8.41
C LYS A 224 -16.48 -4.86 -8.48
N VAL A 225 -15.15 -4.84 -8.41
CA VAL A 225 -14.36 -3.63 -8.58
C VAL A 225 -14.31 -3.27 -10.07
N GLN A 226 -14.53 -1.99 -10.38
CA GLN A 226 -14.68 -1.49 -11.75
C GLN A 226 -13.43 -0.75 -12.22
N ASN A 227 -13.12 -0.86 -13.52
CA ASN A 227 -12.14 -0.05 -14.25
C ASN A 227 -10.68 -0.09 -13.73
N LEU A 228 -10.23 -1.23 -13.20
CA LEU A 228 -8.84 -1.38 -12.72
C LEU A 228 -7.81 -1.38 -13.88
N GLU A 229 -8.26 -1.68 -15.09
CA GLU A 229 -7.45 -1.69 -16.30
C GLU A 229 -7.15 -0.29 -16.88
N ASP A 230 -7.94 0.73 -16.51
CA ASP A 230 -7.91 2.07 -17.11
C ASP A 230 -7.48 3.18 -16.12
N LEU A 231 -6.66 2.83 -15.12
CA LEU A 231 -6.21 3.76 -14.07
C LEU A 231 -5.13 4.73 -14.58
N ASN A 232 -5.45 6.03 -14.53
CA ASN A 232 -4.59 7.16 -14.90
C ASN A 232 -5.14 8.49 -14.32
N ILE A 233 -4.50 9.63 -14.64
CA ILE A 233 -4.92 10.96 -14.17
C ILE A 233 -6.37 11.31 -14.56
N ASN A 234 -6.81 10.93 -15.76
CA ASN A 234 -8.17 11.26 -16.22
C ASN A 234 -9.24 10.49 -15.44
N THR A 235 -8.96 9.24 -15.06
CA THR A 235 -9.87 8.43 -14.24
C THR A 235 -9.75 8.76 -12.74
N LEU A 236 -8.62 9.30 -12.29
CA LEU A 236 -8.43 9.86 -10.94
C LEU A 236 -9.24 11.13 -10.71
N LYS A 237 -9.30 12.04 -11.70
CA LYS A 237 -9.99 13.34 -11.59
C LYS A 237 -11.40 13.26 -10.96
N PRO A 238 -12.35 12.46 -11.48
CA PRO A 238 -13.70 12.40 -10.91
C PRO A 238 -13.74 11.86 -9.47
N GLN A 239 -12.77 11.03 -9.08
CA GLN A 239 -12.67 10.57 -7.69
C GLN A 239 -12.25 11.70 -6.77
N LEU A 240 -11.20 12.45 -7.14
CA LEU A 240 -10.78 13.60 -6.36
C LEU A 240 -11.89 14.67 -6.29
N GLU A 241 -12.58 14.96 -7.39
CA GLU A 241 -13.74 15.88 -7.36
C GLU A 241 -14.83 15.41 -6.38
N THR A 242 -15.12 14.11 -6.35
CA THR A 242 -16.09 13.52 -5.42
C THR A 242 -15.62 13.65 -3.97
N MET A 243 -14.37 13.30 -3.69
CA MET A 243 -13.77 13.43 -2.34
C MET A 243 -13.83 14.87 -1.85
N LEU A 244 -13.34 15.82 -2.65
CA LEU A 244 -13.32 17.24 -2.28
C LEU A 244 -14.73 17.79 -2.03
N SER A 245 -15.74 17.35 -2.79
CA SER A 245 -17.14 17.77 -2.58
C SER A 245 -17.73 17.27 -1.26
N GLY A 246 -17.21 16.16 -0.72
CA GLY A 246 -17.62 15.59 0.57
C GLY A 246 -16.87 16.19 1.76
N TYR A 247 -15.76 16.88 1.52
CA TYR A 247 -14.93 17.47 2.57
C TYR A 247 -15.43 18.87 2.98
N GLN A 248 -15.27 19.19 4.26
CA GLN A 248 -15.52 20.53 4.79
C GLN A 248 -14.28 21.42 4.63
N GLY A 249 -14.49 22.71 4.40
CA GLY A 249 -13.44 23.69 4.11
C GLY A 249 -13.18 23.82 2.61
N ASP A 250 -12.22 24.67 2.26
CA ASP A 250 -11.78 24.88 0.88
C ASP A 250 -10.57 24.00 0.60
N TRP A 251 -10.56 23.33 -0.54
CA TRP A 251 -9.53 22.37 -0.92
C TRP A 251 -9.03 22.60 -2.34
N SER A 252 -7.71 22.72 -2.49
CA SER A 252 -6.99 22.77 -3.77
C SER A 252 -6.09 21.55 -3.92
N VAL A 253 -6.08 20.95 -5.11
CA VAL A 253 -5.24 19.78 -5.41
C VAL A 253 -4.56 19.95 -6.77
N TYR A 254 -3.27 19.65 -6.84
CA TYR A 254 -2.51 19.50 -8.08
C TYR A 254 -1.88 18.11 -8.12
N VAL A 255 -2.00 17.43 -9.26
CA VAL A 255 -1.34 16.15 -9.52
C VAL A 255 -0.63 16.23 -10.86
N LYS A 256 0.60 15.72 -10.93
CA LYS A 256 1.32 15.56 -12.19
C LYS A 256 2.09 14.26 -12.24
N ASP A 257 1.85 13.48 -13.28
CA ASP A 257 2.66 12.30 -13.60
C ASP A 257 3.92 12.78 -14.32
N LEU A 258 5.09 12.55 -13.71
CA LEU A 258 6.37 13.04 -14.23
C LEU A 258 6.90 12.20 -15.40
N VAL A 259 6.34 11.00 -15.62
CA VAL A 259 6.71 10.14 -16.76
C VAL A 259 5.91 10.51 -17.99
N THR A 260 4.59 10.69 -17.85
CA THR A 260 3.70 11.01 -18.98
C THR A 260 3.61 12.51 -19.26
N GLY A 261 3.87 13.35 -18.25
CA GLY A 261 3.67 14.79 -18.29
C GLY A 261 2.20 15.23 -18.17
N GLU A 262 1.26 14.29 -18.00
CA GLU A 262 -0.14 14.60 -17.75
C GLU A 262 -0.29 15.29 -16.39
N GLU A 263 -1.18 16.29 -16.31
CA GLU A 263 -1.46 17.01 -15.08
C GLU A 263 -2.95 17.23 -14.86
N LEU A 264 -3.31 17.36 -13.60
CA LEU A 264 -4.64 17.67 -13.10
C LEU A 264 -4.54 18.78 -12.07
N THR A 265 -5.46 19.73 -12.12
CA THR A 265 -5.60 20.74 -11.07
C THR A 265 -7.07 20.96 -10.74
N LEU A 266 -7.37 20.99 -9.44
CA LEU A 266 -8.70 21.22 -8.89
C LEU A 266 -8.67 22.42 -7.95
N ASN A 267 -9.61 23.35 -8.16
CA ASN A 267 -9.86 24.53 -7.32
C ASN A 267 -8.65 25.46 -7.08
N ASP A 268 -7.69 25.48 -8.00
CA ASP A 268 -6.45 26.26 -7.92
C ASP A 268 -6.72 27.74 -7.60
N THR A 269 -6.52 28.09 -6.33
CA THR A 269 -6.75 29.44 -5.81
C THR A 269 -5.64 29.80 -4.83
N PRO A 270 -5.21 31.08 -4.77
CA PRO A 270 -4.24 31.50 -3.78
C PRO A 270 -4.78 31.32 -2.36
N MET A 271 -4.04 30.61 -1.52
CA MET A 271 -4.34 30.43 -0.09
C MET A 271 -3.15 30.88 0.75
N TYR A 272 -3.36 31.03 2.06
CA TYR A 272 -2.26 31.27 2.99
C TYR A 272 -1.25 30.12 2.92
N SER A 273 0.02 30.40 2.66
CA SER A 273 0.99 29.33 2.34
C SER A 273 1.40 28.47 3.54
N ALA A 274 1.24 29.00 4.76
CA ALA A 274 1.94 28.51 5.94
C ALA A 274 3.43 28.21 5.62
N SER A 275 3.92 27.02 6.00
CA SER A 275 5.31 26.60 5.74
C SER A 275 5.60 26.15 4.30
N LEU A 276 4.62 26.11 3.38
CA LEU A 276 4.87 25.82 1.96
C LEU A 276 5.66 26.93 1.26
N ILE A 277 5.81 28.11 1.87
CA ILE A 277 6.67 29.17 1.36
C ILE A 277 8.17 28.85 1.47
N LYS A 278 8.55 27.91 2.35
CA LYS A 278 9.95 27.61 2.67
C LYS A 278 10.74 27.03 1.49
N PRO A 279 10.20 26.10 0.68
CA PRO A 279 10.82 25.68 -0.58
C PRO A 279 11.11 26.83 -1.56
N PHE A 280 10.24 27.85 -1.61
CA PHE A 280 10.47 29.03 -2.46
C PHE A 280 11.59 29.92 -1.92
N ILE A 281 11.66 30.11 -0.60
CA ILE A 281 12.78 30.79 0.07
C ILE A 281 14.09 30.02 -0.15
N LEU A 282 14.03 28.69 -0.14
CA LEU A 282 15.18 27.83 -0.45
C LEU A 282 15.69 28.04 -1.87
N ALA A 283 14.80 28.02 -2.87
CA ALA A 283 15.16 28.28 -4.26
C ALA A 283 15.83 29.65 -4.43
N GLN A 284 15.25 30.70 -3.84
CA GLN A 284 15.86 32.03 -3.86
C GLN A 284 17.22 32.08 -3.13
N THR A 285 17.37 31.34 -2.02
CA THR A 285 18.64 31.28 -1.28
C THR A 285 19.75 30.70 -2.16
N TYR A 286 19.47 29.64 -2.92
CA TYR A 286 20.43 29.11 -3.90
C TYR A 286 20.68 30.07 -5.06
N ALA A 287 19.65 30.72 -5.59
CA ALA A 287 19.78 31.71 -6.66
C ALA A 287 20.64 32.92 -6.26
N ASN A 288 20.68 33.25 -4.97
CA ASN A 288 21.37 34.41 -4.41
C ASN A 288 22.48 34.03 -3.41
N MET A 289 23.06 32.83 -3.55
CA MET A 289 23.96 32.23 -2.55
C MET A 289 25.18 33.11 -2.22
N ASP A 290 25.80 33.74 -3.22
CA ASP A 290 26.98 34.60 -3.01
C ASP A 290 26.66 35.79 -2.07
N ALA A 291 25.50 36.43 -2.27
CA ALA A 291 25.07 37.54 -1.43
C ALA A 291 24.68 37.06 -0.02
N VAL A 292 24.01 35.90 0.08
CA VAL A 292 23.65 35.28 1.37
C VAL A 292 24.91 34.95 2.17
N LEU A 293 25.92 34.33 1.56
CA LEU A 293 27.21 34.04 2.20
C LEU A 293 27.95 35.32 2.60
N ALA A 294 27.94 36.36 1.77
CA ALA A 294 28.53 37.64 2.12
C ALA A 294 27.83 38.30 3.33
N SER A 295 26.50 38.27 3.37
CA SER A 295 25.70 38.73 4.52
C SER A 295 26.03 37.96 5.79
N GLN A 296 26.02 36.63 5.73
CA GLN A 296 26.35 35.79 6.87
C GLN A 296 27.81 35.98 7.33
N GLY A 297 28.75 36.14 6.40
CA GLY A 297 30.16 36.42 6.68
C GLY A 297 30.35 37.72 7.46
N ARG A 298 29.65 38.79 7.08
CA ARG A 298 29.68 40.05 7.83
C ARG A 298 29.18 39.91 9.26
N LEU A 299 28.10 39.15 9.47
CA LEU A 299 27.55 38.90 10.82
C LEU A 299 28.53 38.13 11.71
N LEU A 300 29.28 37.20 11.12
CA LEU A 300 30.31 36.42 11.84
C LEU A 300 31.67 37.11 11.89
N ASN A 301 31.84 38.28 11.26
CA ASN A 301 33.12 38.94 11.05
C ASN A 301 34.15 37.99 10.39
N MET A 302 33.72 37.25 9.38
CA MET A 302 34.51 36.28 8.61
C MET A 302 34.36 36.52 7.09
N PRO A 303 35.35 36.12 6.28
CA PRO A 303 35.21 36.07 4.82
C PRO A 303 34.03 35.19 4.38
N ALA A 304 33.39 35.52 3.27
CA ALA A 304 32.23 34.79 2.74
C ALA A 304 32.56 33.33 2.35
N ASP A 305 33.80 33.07 1.95
CA ASP A 305 34.32 31.74 1.59
C ASP A 305 34.80 30.92 2.80
N ASN A 306 34.61 31.42 4.02
CA ASN A 306 34.94 30.68 5.23
C ASN A 306 33.97 29.51 5.44
N VAL A 307 34.50 28.31 5.68
CA VAL A 307 33.72 27.08 5.89
C VAL A 307 32.65 27.23 6.99
N ALA A 308 32.92 28.00 8.05
CA ALA A 308 31.93 28.23 9.11
C ALA A 308 30.73 29.09 8.67
N VAL A 309 30.93 29.98 7.69
CA VAL A 309 29.86 30.78 7.08
C VAL A 309 28.95 29.89 6.26
N SER A 310 29.54 29.08 5.36
CA SER A 310 28.78 28.13 4.54
C SER A 310 28.04 27.10 5.39
N ALA A 311 28.68 26.55 6.44
CA ALA A 311 28.04 25.62 7.37
C ALA A 311 26.82 26.25 8.05
N LYS A 312 26.91 27.52 8.47
CA LYS A 312 25.78 28.22 9.10
C LYS A 312 24.60 28.40 8.15
N VAL A 313 24.85 28.78 6.89
CA VAL A 313 23.78 28.91 5.88
C VAL A 313 23.17 27.56 5.55
N GLN A 314 24.00 26.51 5.43
CA GLN A 314 23.54 25.14 5.22
C GLN A 314 22.64 24.65 6.36
N ASP A 315 23.02 24.91 7.62
CA ASP A 315 22.21 24.56 8.80
C ASP A 315 20.85 25.26 8.77
N LEU A 316 20.80 26.55 8.38
CA LEU A 316 19.55 27.29 8.26
C LEU A 316 18.65 26.67 7.17
N MET A 317 19.19 26.36 5.99
CA MET A 317 18.44 25.71 4.92
C MET A 317 17.94 24.32 5.34
N TRP A 318 18.81 23.53 5.95
CA TRP A 318 18.48 22.19 6.44
C TRP A 318 17.37 22.23 7.47
N ASN A 319 17.48 23.08 8.50
CA ASN A 319 16.48 23.19 9.56
C ASN A 319 15.15 23.75 9.04
N MET A 320 15.20 24.74 8.15
CA MET A 320 14.02 25.32 7.51
C MET A 320 13.21 24.25 6.77
N ILE A 321 13.87 23.35 6.05
CA ILE A 321 13.18 22.30 5.30
C ILE A 321 12.86 21.12 6.22
N THR A 322 13.85 20.44 6.78
CA THR A 322 13.71 19.11 7.39
C THR A 322 12.88 19.06 8.67
N VAL A 323 12.88 20.13 9.46
CA VAL A 323 12.09 20.24 10.70
C VAL A 323 11.16 21.45 10.69
N SER A 324 11.00 22.09 9.51
CA SER A 324 10.12 23.24 9.33
C SER A 324 10.45 24.41 10.27
N ASP A 325 11.73 24.71 10.55
CA ASP A 325 12.08 25.80 11.47
C ASP A 325 11.73 27.19 10.92
N ASN A 326 10.94 27.95 11.66
CA ASN A 326 10.45 29.27 11.25
C ASN A 326 11.52 30.36 11.37
N GLU A 327 12.38 30.31 12.40
CA GLU A 327 13.43 31.31 12.55
C GLU A 327 14.47 31.18 11.45
N SER A 328 14.83 29.94 11.06
CA SER A 328 15.74 29.70 9.95
C SER A 328 15.19 30.26 8.64
N ALA A 329 13.88 30.13 8.39
CA ALA A 329 13.24 30.75 7.23
C ALA A 329 13.32 32.28 7.30
N ASN A 330 12.96 32.88 8.44
CA ASN A 330 13.01 34.33 8.62
C ASN A 330 14.43 34.89 8.48
N GLU A 331 15.43 34.17 8.99
CA GLU A 331 16.84 34.54 8.87
C GLU A 331 17.34 34.45 7.44
N LEU A 332 17.00 33.38 6.71
CA LEU A 332 17.33 33.25 5.28
C LEU A 332 16.69 34.37 4.44
N VAL A 333 15.50 34.86 4.82
CA VAL A 333 14.90 36.05 4.20
C VAL A 333 15.73 37.30 4.51
N ARG A 334 16.14 37.55 5.78
CA ARG A 334 16.98 38.72 6.12
C ARG A 334 18.32 38.71 5.37
N LEU A 335 18.94 37.53 5.25
CA LEU A 335 20.25 37.36 4.60
C LEU A 335 20.25 37.67 3.09
N GLN A 336 19.07 37.77 2.46
CA GLN A 336 18.95 38.15 1.04
C GLN A 336 19.52 39.54 0.73
N THR A 337 19.69 40.39 1.74
CA THR A 337 20.22 41.75 1.56
C THR A 337 21.29 42.08 2.60
N ASP A 338 22.23 42.94 2.21
CA ASP A 338 23.31 43.43 3.07
C ASP A 338 22.84 44.12 4.35
N SER A 339 21.62 44.64 4.37
CA SER A 339 21.03 45.28 5.55
C SER A 339 20.56 44.31 6.63
N HIS A 340 20.50 43.00 6.35
CA HIS A 340 19.97 41.99 7.27
C HIS A 340 18.55 42.34 7.77
N ASP A 341 17.75 42.95 6.89
CA ASP A 341 16.39 43.42 7.17
C ASP A 341 15.37 42.49 6.50
N PHE A 342 14.33 42.10 7.23
CA PHE A 342 13.35 41.13 6.74
C PHE A 342 12.48 41.70 5.62
N LEU A 343 12.06 42.97 5.71
CA LEU A 343 11.15 43.56 4.73
C LEU A 343 11.85 43.68 3.37
N LYS A 344 13.07 44.18 3.36
CA LYS A 344 13.90 44.22 2.14
C LYS A 344 14.25 42.83 1.62
N GLY A 345 14.47 41.89 2.54
CA GLY A 345 14.66 40.49 2.20
C GLY A 345 13.45 39.89 1.48
N ALA A 346 12.25 40.12 2.02
CA ALA A 346 11.00 39.67 1.45
C ALA A 346 10.73 40.30 0.08
N GLU A 347 11.03 41.60 -0.11
CA GLU A 347 10.99 42.27 -1.42
C GLU A 347 11.93 41.58 -2.44
N ALA A 348 13.14 41.21 -2.03
CA ALA A 348 14.09 40.49 -2.88
C ALA A 348 13.58 39.09 -3.25
N VAL A 349 13.02 38.34 -2.29
CA VAL A 349 12.39 37.03 -2.56
C VAL A 349 11.23 37.19 -3.55
N ASN A 350 10.32 38.14 -3.32
CA ASN A 350 9.17 38.36 -4.22
C ASN A 350 9.59 38.78 -5.63
N ALA A 351 10.68 39.55 -5.77
CA ALA A 351 11.21 39.92 -7.08
C ALA A 351 11.72 38.70 -7.86
N PHE A 352 12.40 37.76 -7.18
CA PHE A 352 12.80 36.47 -7.75
C PHE A 352 11.59 35.62 -8.12
N LEU A 353 10.61 35.50 -7.22
CA LEU A 353 9.41 34.70 -7.50
C LEU A 353 8.71 35.15 -8.77
N LYS A 354 8.56 36.47 -8.93
CA LYS A 354 7.99 37.05 -10.14
C LYS A 354 8.85 36.80 -11.38
N SER A 355 10.19 36.87 -11.29
CA SER A 355 11.06 36.62 -12.46
C SER A 355 11.03 35.17 -12.91
N GLU A 356 10.82 34.24 -11.99
CA GLU A 356 10.64 32.80 -12.27
C GLU A 356 9.20 32.44 -12.66
N GLY A 357 8.30 33.44 -12.73
CA GLY A 357 6.90 33.27 -13.13
C GLY A 357 6.05 32.56 -12.08
N TYR A 358 6.33 32.79 -10.80
CA TYR A 358 5.43 32.55 -9.68
C TYR A 358 4.70 33.87 -9.38
N GLU A 359 3.49 34.03 -9.91
CA GLU A 359 2.72 35.27 -9.86
C GLU A 359 1.85 35.37 -8.61
N GLU A 360 1.44 34.23 -8.03
CA GLU A 360 0.53 34.17 -6.88
C GLU A 360 1.26 33.85 -5.55
N THR A 361 2.49 33.34 -5.63
CA THR A 361 3.34 33.06 -4.47
C THR A 361 4.03 34.31 -3.97
N SER A 362 3.93 34.58 -2.66
CA SER A 362 4.55 35.77 -2.07
C SER A 362 4.93 35.61 -0.60
N VAL A 363 6.13 36.12 -0.24
CA VAL A 363 6.57 36.34 1.14
C VAL A 363 6.19 37.76 1.55
N GLN A 364 5.25 37.89 2.46
CA GLN A 364 4.74 39.17 2.95
C GLN A 364 4.99 39.37 4.45
N HIS A 365 5.20 38.31 5.22
CA HIS A 365 5.26 38.37 6.67
C HIS A 365 6.22 37.32 7.25
N THR A 366 6.85 37.61 8.39
CA THR A 366 7.64 36.65 9.16
C THR A 366 6.79 35.43 9.56
N LEU A 367 7.39 34.25 9.57
CA LEU A 367 6.76 33.03 10.06
C LEU A 367 6.84 32.95 11.59
N HIS A 368 5.81 32.41 12.23
CA HIS A 368 5.72 32.25 13.69
C HIS A 368 5.18 30.87 14.08
N PRO A 369 5.53 30.34 15.27
CA PRO A 369 6.38 30.94 16.32
C PRO A 369 7.84 31.10 15.89
N SER A 370 8.51 32.15 16.38
CA SER A 370 9.90 32.50 16.05
C SER A 370 10.49 33.33 17.19
N SER A 371 11.81 33.37 17.32
CA SER A 371 12.50 34.23 18.29
C SER A 371 12.52 35.71 17.89
N SER A 372 12.39 35.98 16.59
CA SER A 372 12.31 37.31 16.01
C SER A 372 10.93 37.94 16.15
N ALA A 373 10.91 39.29 16.14
CA ALA A 373 9.67 40.06 16.16
C ALA A 373 8.86 39.85 14.87
N SER A 374 7.53 39.99 15.01
CA SER A 374 6.59 40.00 13.89
C SER A 374 6.80 41.24 13.01
N GLN A 375 7.01 41.03 11.72
CA GLN A 375 7.23 42.07 10.71
C GLN A 375 6.57 41.65 9.39
N GLY A 376 6.03 42.61 8.63
CA GLY A 376 5.51 42.32 7.30
C GLY A 376 5.33 43.54 6.40
N LEU A 377 5.20 43.27 5.11
CA LEU A 377 4.96 44.22 4.02
C LEU A 377 3.49 44.65 3.92
N GLY A 378 2.60 44.09 4.76
CA GLY A 378 1.19 44.44 4.84
C GLY A 378 0.22 43.43 4.20
N GLY A 379 0.74 42.32 3.64
CA GLY A 379 -0.05 41.20 3.12
C GLY A 379 0.15 39.89 3.92
N SER A 380 -0.50 38.83 3.44
CA SER A 380 -0.32 37.45 3.93
C SER A 380 0.65 36.68 3.04
N ASN A 381 1.38 35.72 3.60
CA ASN A 381 2.16 34.80 2.77
C ASN A 381 1.20 33.92 1.97
N THR A 382 1.34 33.85 0.65
CA THR A 382 0.43 33.12 -0.24
C THR A 382 1.17 32.20 -1.19
N THR A 383 0.47 31.17 -1.67
CA THR A 383 0.91 30.29 -2.78
C THR A 383 -0.31 29.60 -3.39
N THR A 384 -0.10 28.83 -4.46
CA THR A 384 -1.09 27.96 -5.11
C THR A 384 -0.54 26.54 -5.26
N VAL A 385 -1.43 25.55 -5.40
CA VAL A 385 -1.00 24.16 -5.64
C VAL A 385 -0.28 24.01 -6.99
N ARG A 386 -0.65 24.80 -8.01
CA ARG A 386 0.05 24.81 -9.30
C ARG A 386 1.48 25.34 -9.21
N GLU A 387 1.70 26.44 -8.49
CA GLU A 387 3.04 27.01 -8.35
C GLU A 387 3.94 26.14 -7.46
N CYS A 388 3.38 25.51 -6.42
CA CYS A 388 4.06 24.45 -5.67
C CYS A 388 4.46 23.28 -6.59
N GLY A 389 3.54 22.83 -7.43
CA GLY A 389 3.80 21.76 -8.40
C GLY A 389 4.92 22.10 -9.39
N LYS A 390 4.88 23.32 -9.95
CA LYS A 390 5.93 23.86 -10.84
C LYS A 390 7.30 23.90 -10.17
N LEU A 391 7.37 24.35 -8.90
CA LEU A 391 8.61 24.36 -8.16
C LEU A 391 9.16 22.94 -7.97
N LEU A 392 8.33 22.00 -7.50
CA LEU A 392 8.74 20.61 -7.30
C LEU A 392 9.18 19.93 -8.60
N GLU A 393 8.51 20.21 -9.72
CA GLU A 393 8.91 19.72 -11.04
C GLU A 393 10.28 20.27 -11.44
N SER A 394 10.53 21.57 -11.27
CA SER A 394 11.83 22.16 -11.59
C SER A 394 12.96 21.57 -10.73
N ILE A 395 12.69 21.28 -9.44
CA ILE A 395 13.64 20.61 -8.54
C ILE A 395 13.90 19.17 -9.03
N TYR A 396 12.84 18.43 -9.37
CA TYR A 396 12.96 17.05 -9.85
C TYR A 396 13.77 16.96 -11.16
N ASN A 397 13.53 17.89 -12.10
CA ASN A 397 14.20 17.90 -13.40
C ASN A 397 15.64 18.43 -13.35
N GLY A 398 16.12 18.94 -12.21
CA GLY A 398 17.45 19.56 -12.11
C GLY A 398 17.52 20.98 -12.68
N GLU A 399 16.37 21.63 -12.84
CA GLU A 399 16.22 22.93 -13.52
C GLU A 399 16.04 24.10 -12.53
N CYS A 400 15.74 23.82 -11.24
CA CYS A 400 15.60 24.83 -10.22
C CYS A 400 16.97 25.45 -9.89
N VAL A 401 17.23 26.65 -10.43
CA VAL A 401 18.51 27.41 -10.32
C VAL A 401 19.68 26.74 -11.05
N SER A 402 19.99 25.49 -10.72
CA SER A 402 21.02 24.65 -11.34
C SER A 402 20.80 23.18 -10.96
N PRO A 403 21.43 22.22 -11.67
CA PRO A 403 21.38 20.80 -11.30
C PRO A 403 21.86 20.54 -9.87
N GLU A 404 22.97 21.16 -9.45
CA GLU A 404 23.54 20.96 -8.11
C GLU A 404 22.65 21.54 -7.00
N ALA A 405 22.06 22.71 -7.24
CA ALA A 405 21.10 23.29 -6.31
C ALA A 405 19.85 22.42 -6.20
N SER A 406 19.32 21.96 -7.33
CA SER A 406 18.14 21.09 -7.38
C SER A 406 18.36 19.78 -6.63
N GLU A 407 19.50 19.12 -6.82
CA GLU A 407 19.87 17.90 -6.08
C GLU A 407 19.92 18.17 -4.56
N ALA A 408 20.53 19.28 -4.16
CA ALA A 408 20.61 19.64 -2.74
C ALA A 408 19.24 19.98 -2.14
N MET A 409 18.36 20.67 -2.88
CA MET A 409 16.98 20.95 -2.47
C MET A 409 16.17 19.66 -2.33
N LEU A 410 16.27 18.77 -3.31
CA LEU A 410 15.60 17.47 -3.29
C LEU A 410 16.06 16.62 -2.10
N ASN A 411 17.36 16.59 -1.82
CA ASN A 411 17.90 15.87 -0.66
C ASN A 411 17.32 16.39 0.66
N MET A 412 17.11 17.70 0.81
CA MET A 412 16.48 18.25 2.01
C MET A 412 15.00 17.85 2.11
N LEU A 413 14.25 17.87 1.00
CA LEU A 413 12.85 17.43 0.97
C LEU A 413 12.71 15.93 1.28
N LEU A 414 13.64 15.09 0.81
CA LEU A 414 13.71 13.66 1.13
C LEU A 414 14.03 13.38 2.61
N ASN A 415 14.66 14.33 3.30
CA ASN A 415 15.01 14.24 4.72
C ASN A 415 14.02 15.00 5.63
N GLN A 416 12.83 15.33 5.12
CA GLN A 416 11.74 15.88 5.92
C GLN A 416 11.36 14.92 7.05
N GLN A 417 11.21 15.45 8.28
CA GLN A 417 10.78 14.66 9.43
C GLN A 417 9.26 14.70 9.64
N ASN A 418 8.59 15.73 9.13
CA ASN A 418 7.13 15.82 9.16
C ASN A 418 6.52 15.00 8.02
N THR A 419 6.27 13.70 8.27
CA THR A 419 5.77 12.76 7.25
C THR A 419 4.31 12.36 7.42
N TRP A 420 3.63 12.94 8.41
CA TRP A 420 2.33 12.44 8.87
C TRP A 420 1.12 12.81 7.99
N LYS A 421 1.32 13.43 6.82
CA LYS A 421 0.28 13.82 5.84
C LYS A 421 0.34 12.97 4.57
N ILE A 422 0.87 13.48 3.45
CA ILE A 422 0.96 12.71 2.20
C ILE A 422 1.72 11.39 2.40
N PRO A 423 2.91 11.36 3.05
CA PRO A 423 3.65 10.10 3.22
C PRO A 423 2.91 9.04 4.05
N ASP A 424 2.27 9.41 5.16
CA ASP A 424 1.47 8.48 5.99
C ASP A 424 0.19 7.98 5.29
N GLY A 425 -0.25 8.63 4.21
CA GLY A 425 -1.33 8.12 3.35
C GLY A 425 -0.89 6.97 2.43
N LEU A 426 0.40 6.65 2.39
CA LEU A 426 0.99 5.65 1.51
C LEU A 426 1.42 4.40 2.27
N GLN A 427 1.61 3.30 1.54
CA GLN A 427 2.21 2.09 2.09
C GLN A 427 3.66 2.34 2.53
N SER A 428 4.09 1.66 3.60
CA SER A 428 5.48 1.70 4.07
C SER A 428 6.47 1.31 2.98
N GLY A 429 7.59 2.03 2.90
CA GLY A 429 8.67 1.79 1.94
C GLY A 429 8.63 2.66 0.69
N ILE A 430 7.52 3.37 0.43
CA ILE A 430 7.45 4.34 -0.67
C ILE A 430 8.27 5.57 -0.29
N GLN A 431 9.23 5.93 -1.14
CA GLN A 431 10.04 7.13 -0.94
C GLN A 431 9.22 8.38 -1.30
N VAL A 432 9.28 9.39 -0.43
CA VAL A 432 8.57 10.66 -0.61
C VAL A 432 9.49 11.82 -0.25
N ALA A 433 9.57 12.83 -1.11
CA ALA A 433 10.20 14.10 -0.82
C ALA A 433 9.11 15.15 -0.57
N ASN A 434 8.89 15.58 0.69
CA ASN A 434 7.74 16.42 1.03
C ASN A 434 8.06 17.69 1.82
N LYS A 435 7.09 18.61 1.82
CA LYS A 435 7.04 19.76 2.72
C LYS A 435 5.61 20.01 3.18
N THR A 436 5.41 19.96 4.50
CA THR A 436 4.15 20.34 5.13
C THR A 436 4.01 21.86 5.30
N GLY A 437 2.76 22.33 5.37
CA GLY A 437 2.39 23.65 5.88
C GLY A 437 1.14 23.55 6.74
N GLU A 438 1.14 24.19 7.90
CA GLU A 438 0.00 24.13 8.82
C GLU A 438 -0.13 25.39 9.67
N THR A 439 -1.37 25.70 10.01
CA THR A 439 -1.77 26.55 11.14
C THR A 439 -2.98 25.91 11.83
N ASP A 440 -3.59 26.62 12.77
CA ASP A 440 -4.87 26.26 13.37
C ASP A 440 -6.06 26.25 12.38
N VAL A 441 -5.91 26.84 11.19
CA VAL A 441 -6.99 27.00 10.20
C VAL A 441 -6.65 26.45 8.81
N CYS A 442 -5.44 25.93 8.61
CA CYS A 442 -5.03 25.36 7.32
C CYS A 442 -4.15 24.13 7.48
N GLN A 443 -4.30 23.17 6.57
CA GLN A 443 -3.50 21.94 6.51
C GLN A 443 -3.06 21.72 5.06
N HIS A 444 -1.75 21.65 4.85
CA HIS A 444 -1.15 21.53 3.53
C HIS A 444 -0.01 20.51 3.53
N ASP A 445 0.22 19.91 2.38
CA ASP A 445 1.42 19.14 2.09
C ASP A 445 1.67 19.11 0.58
N ILE A 446 2.94 19.13 0.19
CA ILE A 446 3.37 19.00 -1.20
C ILE A 446 4.48 17.97 -1.28
N ALA A 447 4.45 17.11 -2.29
CA ALA A 447 5.36 15.98 -2.37
C ALA A 447 5.69 15.57 -3.80
N ILE A 448 6.92 15.07 -3.97
CA ILE A 448 7.29 14.16 -5.07
C ILE A 448 7.23 12.74 -4.50
N VAL A 449 6.42 11.88 -5.10
CA VAL A 449 6.20 10.48 -4.67
C VAL A 449 6.82 9.54 -5.69
N TYR A 450 7.70 8.66 -5.23
CA TYR A 450 8.41 7.69 -6.05
C TYR A 450 7.69 6.34 -6.02
N GLY A 451 6.68 6.20 -6.89
CA GLY A 451 5.95 4.96 -7.07
C GLY A 451 6.63 4.00 -8.05
N GLU A 452 6.24 2.73 -8.01
CA GLU A 452 6.83 1.67 -8.83
C GLU A 452 6.53 1.81 -10.34
N LYS A 453 5.31 2.24 -10.69
CA LYS A 453 4.87 2.44 -12.08
C LYS A 453 5.21 3.84 -12.59
N THR A 454 4.98 4.86 -11.77
CA THR A 454 5.32 6.25 -12.10
C THR A 454 5.71 7.06 -10.86
N THR A 455 6.63 8.00 -11.07
CA THR A 455 6.91 9.09 -10.12
C THR A 455 5.96 10.25 -10.42
N TYR A 456 5.37 10.83 -9.38
CA TYR A 456 4.39 11.91 -9.55
C TYR A 456 4.54 12.99 -8.50
N ILE A 457 4.01 14.18 -8.81
CA ILE A 457 3.85 15.29 -7.88
C ILE A 457 2.42 15.29 -7.37
N LEU A 458 2.26 15.48 -6.06
CA LEU A 458 0.98 15.76 -5.42
C LEU A 458 1.13 17.00 -4.55
N CYS A 459 0.26 17.99 -4.74
CA CYS A 459 0.16 19.15 -3.87
C CYS A 459 -1.28 19.27 -3.38
N VAL A 460 -1.46 19.31 -2.06
CA VAL A 460 -2.76 19.45 -1.42
C VAL A 460 -2.72 20.63 -0.47
N MET A 461 -3.67 21.55 -0.63
CA MET A 461 -3.85 22.68 0.28
C MET A 461 -5.30 22.76 0.73
N SER A 462 -5.53 22.82 2.04
CA SER A 462 -6.84 23.10 2.60
C SER A 462 -6.84 24.24 3.63
N GLN A 463 -7.94 24.98 3.67
CA GLN A 463 -8.21 26.03 4.66
C GLN A 463 -9.68 25.99 5.09
N ASP A 464 -9.99 26.67 6.20
CA ASP A 464 -11.35 26.73 6.75
C ASP A 464 -11.95 25.35 7.07
N CYS A 465 -11.08 24.37 7.35
CA CYS A 465 -11.47 23.06 7.84
C CYS A 465 -11.80 23.15 9.34
N PRO A 466 -12.97 22.65 9.79
CA PRO A 466 -13.39 22.81 11.18
C PRO A 466 -12.67 21.87 12.17
N ASP A 467 -12.04 20.81 11.69
CA ASP A 467 -11.27 19.86 12.49
C ASP A 467 -9.94 19.55 11.82
N GLU A 468 -8.84 19.78 12.55
CA GLU A 468 -7.48 19.57 12.07
C GLU A 468 -7.25 18.09 11.71
N ASN A 469 -7.55 17.15 12.62
CA ASN A 469 -7.28 15.73 12.39
C ASN A 469 -8.05 15.20 11.18
N THR A 470 -9.29 15.64 10.97
CA THR A 470 -10.09 15.30 9.80
C THR A 470 -9.44 15.85 8.52
N ALA A 471 -8.94 17.08 8.52
CA ALA A 471 -8.23 17.62 7.35
C ALA A 471 -6.95 16.82 7.06
N ILE A 472 -6.22 16.40 8.09
CA ILE A 472 -5.02 15.57 7.95
C ILE A 472 -5.36 14.22 7.33
N GLU A 473 -6.43 13.58 7.82
CA GLU A 473 -6.90 12.31 7.28
C GLU A 473 -7.38 12.45 5.83
N ASN A 474 -8.08 13.53 5.49
CA ASN A 474 -8.48 13.80 4.11
C ASN A 474 -7.26 13.98 3.18
N ILE A 475 -6.14 14.56 3.64
CA ILE A 475 -4.90 14.63 2.85
C ILE A 475 -4.33 13.22 2.63
N ARG A 476 -4.36 12.36 3.66
CA ARG A 476 -3.91 10.96 3.55
C ARG A 476 -4.77 10.16 2.59
N ASP A 477 -6.09 10.36 2.62
CA ASP A 477 -7.03 9.74 1.69
C ASP A 477 -6.74 10.17 0.25
N ILE A 478 -6.56 11.48 0.00
CA ILE A 478 -6.17 11.99 -1.32
C ILE A 478 -4.85 11.36 -1.78
N SER A 479 -3.87 11.24 -0.89
CA SER A 479 -2.58 10.60 -1.17
C SER A 479 -2.76 9.13 -1.57
N ARG A 480 -3.51 8.36 -0.78
CA ARG A 480 -3.79 6.94 -1.00
C ARG A 480 -4.50 6.69 -2.32
N VAL A 481 -5.55 7.47 -2.62
CA VAL A 481 -6.31 7.36 -3.87
C VAL A 481 -5.44 7.76 -5.06
N THR A 482 -4.68 8.85 -4.95
CA THR A 482 -3.76 9.29 -6.02
C THR A 482 -2.72 8.22 -6.33
N TYR A 483 -2.10 7.64 -5.29
CA TYR A 483 -1.13 6.56 -5.48
C TYR A 483 -1.78 5.35 -6.15
N SER A 484 -2.96 4.96 -5.71
CA SER A 484 -3.68 3.81 -6.27
C SER A 484 -3.98 4.01 -7.76
N TYR A 485 -4.46 5.17 -8.18
CA TYR A 485 -4.73 5.40 -9.61
C TYR A 485 -3.46 5.47 -10.47
N LEU A 486 -2.34 5.93 -9.93
CA LEU A 486 -1.11 6.10 -10.71
C LEU A 486 -0.17 4.88 -10.64
N ASN A 487 -0.27 4.09 -9.57
CA ASN A 487 0.69 3.03 -9.24
C ASN A 487 0.06 1.69 -8.84
N TYR A 488 -1.26 1.50 -8.98
CA TYR A 488 -1.87 0.18 -8.76
C TYR A 488 -1.29 -0.88 -9.71
N GLN A 489 -0.93 -2.01 -9.13
CA GLN A 489 -0.55 -3.24 -9.83
C GLN A 489 -1.46 -4.35 -9.30
N ALA A 490 -2.05 -5.10 -10.23
CA ALA A 490 -3.01 -6.17 -9.93
C ALA A 490 -2.34 -7.48 -9.53
#